data_AF-A0A1F8XY95-F1
#
_entry.id   AF-A0A1F8XY95-F1
#
_cell.length_a   1.000
_cell.length_b   1.000
_cell.length_c   1.000
_cell.angle_alpha   90.00
_cell.angle_beta   90.00
_cell.angle_gamma   90.00
#
_symmetry.space_group_name_H-M   'P 1'
#
loop_
_entity.id
_entity.type
_entity.pdbx_description
1 polymer ?
#
loop_
_entity_poly.entity_id
_entity_poly.type
_entity_poly.pdbx_seq_one_letter_code
_entity_poly.pdbx_strand_id
1 'polypeptide(L)'
;MKRVFFLFIAALGLASGCLAPPAPRDAPLTRLEEQGWRIFSREPCFSACHATSVAATPPGSLSGFVPDLRTTPRHTQDWYLAYFVNPRAVLPYSPMPSFGYLSRDEMKALAAFLQRLNRDVPAPKARPVAPEEIPRTARDFVSYRAGRNIFNTYCTGCHGESGSGGGEVGHLLSPEPRDFTDSVWMSKQTESYLFSVITDGKANTAMPGFKDILRPQERALVLNYIQYFADPVAKERMELAFAIE
;
A
#
# COMPACT_ATOMS: atom_id res chain seq x y z
N MET A 1 63.79 -34.59 8.87
CA MET A 1 62.83 -34.11 9.89
C MET A 1 62.06 -32.92 9.33
N LYS A 2 60.85 -33.13 8.79
CA LYS A 2 59.94 -32.03 8.38
C LYS A 2 58.58 -32.31 9.02
N ARG A 3 58.18 -31.49 9.98
CA ARG A 3 56.90 -31.57 10.69
C ARG A 3 55.82 -30.90 9.83
N VAL A 4 54.77 -31.63 9.48
CA VAL A 4 53.58 -31.10 8.80
C VAL A 4 52.63 -30.58 9.88
N PHE A 5 52.36 -29.28 9.87
CA PHE A 5 51.34 -28.64 10.70
C PHE A 5 49.99 -28.79 10.00
N PHE A 6 49.05 -29.51 10.62
CA PHE A 6 47.64 -29.45 10.23
C PHE A 6 46.99 -28.26 10.93
N LEU A 7 46.62 -27.23 10.15
CA LEU A 7 45.74 -26.17 10.61
C LEU A 7 44.30 -26.71 10.65
N PHE A 8 43.73 -26.83 11.84
CA PHE A 8 42.28 -26.98 12.02
C PHE A 8 41.62 -25.62 11.79
N ILE A 9 40.97 -25.43 10.63
CA ILE A 9 40.05 -24.31 10.43
C ILE A 9 38.68 -24.74 10.97
N ALA A 10 38.30 -24.19 12.12
CA ALA A 10 36.95 -24.30 12.65
C ALA A 10 35.99 -23.49 11.76
N ALA A 11 35.12 -24.17 11.03
CA ALA A 11 34.03 -23.54 10.30
C ALA A 11 32.95 -23.12 11.32
N LEU A 12 32.90 -21.83 11.65
CA LEU A 12 31.71 -21.23 12.27
C LEU A 12 30.59 -21.23 11.22
N GLY A 13 29.66 -22.17 11.36
CA GLY A 13 28.41 -22.18 10.63
C GLY A 13 27.55 -20.98 11.05
N LEU A 14 27.44 -19.98 10.17
CA LEU A 14 26.42 -18.95 10.24
C LEU A 14 25.06 -19.62 10.00
N ALA A 15 24.29 -19.82 11.07
CA ALA A 15 22.88 -20.16 10.98
C ALA A 15 22.12 -18.98 10.38
N SER A 16 22.13 -18.88 9.05
CA SER A 16 21.14 -18.11 8.32
C SER A 16 19.79 -18.75 8.62
N GLY A 17 18.95 -18.05 9.38
CA GLY A 17 17.57 -18.43 9.63
C GLY A 17 16.83 -18.50 8.30
N CYS A 18 16.86 -19.68 7.68
CA CYS A 18 15.99 -19.99 6.56
C CYS A 18 14.56 -19.91 7.09
N LEU A 19 13.85 -18.83 6.78
CA LEU A 19 12.40 -18.82 6.88
C LEU A 19 11.91 -20.08 6.17
N ALA A 20 11.18 -20.93 6.90
CA ALA A 20 10.58 -22.10 6.31
C ALA A 20 9.76 -21.68 5.08
N PRO A 21 9.82 -22.45 3.97
CA PRO A 21 9.00 -22.14 2.81
C PRO A 21 7.53 -22.08 3.24
N PRO A 22 6.72 -21.17 2.65
CA PRO A 22 5.30 -21.11 2.96
C PRO A 22 4.67 -22.49 2.73
N ALA A 23 3.86 -22.96 3.68
CA ALA A 23 3.21 -24.28 3.63
C ALA A 23 2.50 -24.49 2.28
N PRO A 24 2.27 -25.71 1.77
CA PRO A 24 1.53 -25.95 0.50
C PRO A 24 0.12 -25.32 0.44
N ARG A 25 -0.46 -25.07 -0.76
CA ARG A 25 -1.76 -24.37 -0.89
C ARG A 25 -2.92 -25.13 -0.24
N ASP A 26 -2.80 -26.44 -0.22
CA ASP A 26 -3.67 -27.45 0.37
C ASP A 26 -3.33 -27.78 1.83
N ALA A 27 -2.28 -27.19 2.40
CA ALA A 27 -1.98 -27.36 3.81
C ALA A 27 -3.14 -26.86 4.69
N PRO A 28 -3.44 -27.54 5.81
CA PRO A 28 -4.46 -27.10 6.75
C PRO A 28 -4.27 -25.65 7.17
N LEU A 29 -5.38 -24.93 7.35
CA LEU A 29 -5.34 -23.57 7.89
C LEU A 29 -4.76 -23.59 9.31
N THR A 30 -3.92 -22.60 9.61
CA THR A 30 -3.56 -22.30 10.99
C THR A 30 -4.80 -21.86 11.78
N ARG A 31 -4.73 -21.90 13.11
CA ARG A 31 -5.84 -21.44 13.97
C ARG A 31 -6.29 -20.00 13.65
N LEU A 32 -5.35 -19.11 13.33
CA LEU A 32 -5.65 -17.72 13.01
C LEU A 32 -6.32 -17.60 11.63
N GLU A 33 -5.82 -18.33 10.63
CA GLU A 33 -6.45 -18.38 9.30
C GLU A 33 -7.84 -19.03 9.35
N GLU A 34 -8.03 -20.04 10.20
CA GLU A 34 -9.34 -20.68 10.39
C GLU A 34 -10.34 -19.71 11.03
N GLN A 35 -9.93 -18.93 12.03
CA GLN A 35 -10.74 -17.83 12.57
C GLN A 35 -11.11 -16.82 11.48
N GLY A 36 -10.13 -16.42 10.66
CA GLY A 36 -10.35 -15.54 9.52
C GLY A 36 -11.33 -16.10 8.50
N TRP A 37 -11.25 -17.40 8.19
CA TRP A 37 -12.18 -18.09 7.31
C TRP A 37 -13.61 -18.09 7.87
N ARG A 38 -13.79 -18.31 9.18
CA ARG A 38 -15.12 -18.26 9.84
C ARG A 38 -15.74 -16.87 9.74
N ILE A 39 -14.94 -15.82 9.93
CA ILE A 39 -15.38 -14.43 9.73
C ILE A 39 -15.74 -14.23 8.26
N PHE A 40 -14.83 -14.55 7.34
CA PHE A 40 -15.05 -14.41 5.90
C PHE A 40 -16.35 -15.11 5.42
N SER A 41 -16.67 -16.26 6.00
CA SER A 41 -17.84 -17.08 5.64
C SER A 41 -19.16 -16.61 6.25
N ARG A 42 -19.13 -15.92 7.41
CA ARG A 42 -20.34 -15.38 8.07
C ARG A 42 -20.69 -13.96 7.61
N GLU A 43 -19.67 -13.16 7.30
CA GLU A 43 -19.85 -11.79 6.82
C GLU A 43 -20.33 -11.82 5.35
N PRO A 44 -21.01 -10.76 4.86
CA PRO A 44 -21.49 -10.69 3.47
C PRO A 44 -20.38 -10.75 2.40
N CYS A 45 -19.12 -10.84 2.80
CA CYS A 45 -17.95 -11.02 1.95
C CYS A 45 -18.09 -12.21 0.97
N PHE A 46 -18.54 -13.38 1.43
CA PHE A 46 -18.61 -14.62 0.63
C PHE A 46 -19.95 -14.81 -0.10
N SER A 47 -21.06 -14.37 0.51
CA SER A 47 -22.41 -14.58 -0.03
C SER A 47 -22.86 -13.49 -1.00
N ALA A 48 -22.33 -12.27 -0.89
CA ALA A 48 -22.78 -11.13 -1.69
C ALA A 48 -21.80 -10.71 -2.80
N CYS A 49 -20.47 -10.84 -2.60
CA CYS A 49 -19.50 -10.18 -3.48
C CYS A 49 -18.30 -11.05 -3.89
N HIS A 50 -17.45 -11.53 -2.96
CA HIS A 50 -16.15 -12.13 -3.28
C HIS A 50 -16.18 -13.65 -3.41
N ALA A 51 -15.68 -14.19 -4.52
CA ALA A 51 -15.50 -15.63 -4.71
C ALA A 51 -14.18 -16.13 -4.08
N THR A 52 -14.23 -17.30 -3.41
CA THR A 52 -13.04 -18.02 -2.92
C THR A 52 -12.73 -19.30 -3.69
N SER A 53 -13.63 -19.74 -4.59
CA SER A 53 -13.50 -20.99 -5.34
C SER A 53 -13.29 -20.75 -6.84
N VAL A 54 -12.66 -21.72 -7.53
CA VAL A 54 -12.58 -21.77 -9.00
C VAL A 54 -13.92 -22.20 -9.64
N ALA A 55 -14.92 -22.57 -8.84
CA ALA A 55 -16.22 -22.96 -9.38
C ALA A 55 -16.90 -21.72 -9.95
N ALA A 56 -17.32 -21.86 -11.21
CA ALA A 56 -17.81 -20.81 -12.09
C ALA A 56 -18.55 -19.69 -11.36
N THR A 57 -18.08 -18.47 -11.60
CA THR A 57 -18.80 -17.22 -11.40
C THR A 57 -20.30 -17.46 -11.67
N PRO A 58 -21.19 -17.35 -10.67
CA PRO A 58 -22.62 -17.51 -10.90
C PRO A 58 -23.06 -16.54 -12.01
N PRO A 59 -23.96 -16.94 -12.92
CA PRO A 59 -24.56 -16.00 -13.85
C PRO A 59 -25.22 -14.86 -13.04
N GLY A 60 -24.76 -13.61 -13.23
CA GLY A 60 -25.22 -12.45 -12.46
C GLY A 60 -24.30 -12.00 -11.31
N SER A 61 -23.18 -12.68 -11.07
CA SER A 61 -22.07 -12.08 -10.30
C SER A 61 -21.61 -10.79 -10.99
N LEU A 62 -21.30 -9.76 -10.19
CA LEU A 62 -20.71 -8.48 -10.62
C LEU A 62 -19.28 -8.66 -11.13
N SER A 63 -19.09 -9.59 -12.08
CA SER A 63 -17.83 -9.96 -12.70
C SER A 63 -17.23 -8.72 -13.35
N GLY A 64 -16.19 -8.17 -12.72
CA GLY A 64 -15.54 -6.90 -13.09
C GLY A 64 -15.50 -5.85 -11.97
N PHE A 65 -16.47 -5.85 -11.05
CA PHE A 65 -16.50 -4.94 -9.89
C PHE A 65 -15.96 -5.58 -8.60
N VAL A 66 -16.05 -6.91 -8.49
CA VAL A 66 -15.54 -7.64 -7.32
C VAL A 66 -14.32 -8.49 -7.72
N PRO A 67 -13.14 -8.26 -7.12
CA PRO A 67 -11.93 -8.98 -7.52
C PRO A 67 -11.88 -10.42 -6.97
N ASP A 68 -11.25 -11.32 -7.73
CA ASP A 68 -10.80 -12.62 -7.23
C ASP A 68 -9.67 -12.43 -6.22
N LEU A 69 -9.96 -12.71 -4.95
CA LEU A 69 -9.06 -12.46 -3.83
C LEU A 69 -7.80 -13.35 -3.84
N ARG A 70 -7.72 -14.35 -4.73
CA ARG A 70 -6.52 -15.18 -4.92
C ARG A 70 -5.50 -14.54 -5.86
N THR A 71 -5.93 -13.58 -6.66
CA THR A 71 -5.11 -12.91 -7.67
C THR A 71 -4.87 -11.43 -7.37
N THR A 72 -5.52 -10.88 -6.34
CA THR A 72 -5.25 -9.50 -5.92
C THR A 72 -3.82 -9.33 -5.40
N PRO A 73 -3.22 -8.15 -5.57
CA PRO A 73 -1.94 -7.83 -4.94
C PRO A 73 -1.96 -8.14 -3.45
N ARG A 74 -0.87 -8.73 -2.97
CA ARG A 74 -0.71 -9.00 -1.55
C ARG A 74 -0.39 -7.70 -0.81
N HIS A 75 -1.17 -7.39 0.23
CA HIS A 75 -0.98 -6.22 1.08
C HIS A 75 -0.52 -6.61 2.49
N THR A 76 0.04 -5.63 3.22
CA THR A 76 0.39 -5.80 4.64
C THR A 76 -0.88 -5.96 5.49
N GLN A 77 -0.71 -6.48 6.72
CA GLN A 77 -1.83 -6.62 7.64
C GLN A 77 -2.50 -5.27 7.92
N ASP A 78 -1.71 -4.22 8.18
CA ASP A 78 -2.23 -2.88 8.47
C ASP A 78 -2.99 -2.26 7.30
N TRP A 79 -2.61 -2.57 6.05
CA TRP A 79 -3.38 -2.16 4.87
C TRP A 79 -4.78 -2.78 4.89
N TYR A 80 -4.88 -4.08 5.18
CA TYR A 80 -6.18 -4.75 5.29
C TYR A 80 -7.02 -4.16 6.42
N LEU A 81 -6.41 -3.88 7.57
CA LEU A 81 -7.10 -3.24 8.69
C LEU A 81 -7.65 -1.87 8.30
N ALA A 82 -6.84 -1.01 7.68
CA ALA A 82 -7.28 0.29 7.17
C ALA A 82 -8.44 0.13 6.17
N TYR A 83 -8.33 -0.83 5.25
CA TYR A 83 -9.37 -1.10 4.25
C TYR A 83 -10.66 -1.61 4.88
N PHE A 84 -10.60 -2.46 5.91
CA PHE A 84 -11.80 -2.91 6.63
C PHE A 84 -12.47 -1.79 7.41
N VAL A 85 -11.71 -0.87 8.02
CA VAL A 85 -12.28 0.28 8.75
C VAL A 85 -12.96 1.24 7.79
N ASN A 86 -12.26 1.73 6.77
CA ASN A 86 -12.85 2.59 5.75
C ASN A 86 -12.32 2.25 4.36
N PRO A 87 -13.06 1.45 3.59
CA PRO A 87 -12.68 1.08 2.23
C PRO A 87 -12.49 2.28 1.30
N ARG A 88 -13.28 3.35 1.48
CA ARG A 88 -13.26 4.55 0.64
C ARG A 88 -12.12 5.50 0.98
N ALA A 89 -11.57 5.42 2.19
CA ALA A 89 -10.34 6.13 2.54
C ALA A 89 -9.10 5.54 1.85
N VAL A 90 -9.11 4.23 1.55
CA VAL A 90 -7.99 3.55 0.87
C VAL A 90 -8.21 3.49 -0.65
N LEU A 91 -9.44 3.19 -1.08
CA LEU A 91 -9.86 3.09 -2.47
C LEU A 91 -11.15 3.91 -2.67
N PRO A 92 -11.08 5.15 -3.20
CA PRO A 92 -12.17 6.13 -3.18
C PRO A 92 -13.50 5.67 -3.75
N TYR A 93 -13.46 4.77 -4.74
CA TYR A 93 -14.63 4.24 -5.43
C TYR A 93 -14.98 2.81 -5.00
N SER A 94 -14.47 2.36 -3.84
CA SER A 94 -14.74 1.00 -3.37
C SER A 94 -16.23 0.80 -3.07
N PRO A 95 -16.89 -0.21 -3.69
CA PRO A 95 -18.24 -0.61 -3.32
C PRO A 95 -18.28 -1.45 -2.04
N MET A 96 -17.12 -1.79 -1.47
CA MET A 96 -17.04 -2.62 -0.26
C MET A 96 -17.61 -1.84 0.95
N PRO A 97 -18.46 -2.47 1.78
CA PRO A 97 -18.94 -1.85 3.01
C PRO A 97 -17.81 -1.79 4.05
N SER A 98 -17.97 -0.90 5.05
CA SER A 98 -17.08 -0.89 6.21
C SER A 98 -17.39 -2.08 7.12
N PHE A 99 -16.31 -2.68 7.63
CA PHE A 99 -16.31 -3.73 8.65
C PHE A 99 -15.70 -3.24 9.97
N GLY A 100 -15.74 -1.92 10.20
CA GLY A 100 -15.18 -1.28 11.40
C GLY A 100 -15.77 -1.76 12.73
N TYR A 101 -16.87 -2.53 12.69
CA TYR A 101 -17.48 -3.17 13.87
C TYR A 101 -16.73 -4.42 14.34
N LEU A 102 -15.90 -5.04 13.48
CA LEU A 102 -15.07 -6.17 13.89
C LEU A 102 -14.00 -5.70 14.88
N SER A 103 -13.66 -6.53 15.85
CA SER A 103 -12.52 -6.25 16.72
C SER A 103 -11.21 -6.28 15.93
N ARG A 104 -10.17 -5.60 16.45
CA ARG A 104 -8.85 -5.60 15.81
C ARG A 104 -8.30 -7.01 15.62
N ASP A 105 -8.55 -7.93 16.57
CA ASP A 105 -8.09 -9.32 16.47
C ASP A 105 -8.87 -10.11 15.41
N GLU A 106 -10.18 -9.87 15.27
CA GLU A 106 -10.98 -10.43 14.17
C GLU A 106 -10.49 -9.93 12.81
N MET A 107 -10.22 -8.63 12.66
CA MET A 107 -9.66 -8.08 11.42
C MET A 107 -8.29 -8.68 11.09
N LYS A 108 -7.44 -8.88 12.11
CA LYS A 108 -6.13 -9.53 11.94
C LYS A 108 -6.27 -10.98 11.49
N ALA A 109 -7.21 -11.72 12.06
CA ALA A 109 -7.53 -13.09 11.65
C ALA A 109 -8.02 -13.14 10.19
N LEU A 110 -8.95 -12.24 9.85
CA LEU A 110 -9.46 -12.11 8.48
C LEU A 110 -8.34 -11.77 7.49
N ALA A 111 -7.48 -10.81 7.81
CA ALA A 111 -6.33 -10.45 7.00
C ALA A 111 -5.36 -11.62 6.79
N ALA A 112 -5.11 -12.44 7.84
CA ALA A 112 -4.27 -13.63 7.72
C ALA A 112 -4.87 -14.65 6.73
N PHE A 113 -6.18 -14.87 6.77
CA PHE A 113 -6.87 -15.72 5.80
C PHE A 113 -6.80 -15.14 4.37
N LEU A 114 -7.00 -13.83 4.17
CA LEU A 114 -6.87 -13.22 2.84
C LEU A 114 -5.44 -13.31 2.28
N GLN A 115 -4.43 -13.10 3.13
CA GLN A 115 -3.03 -13.29 2.77
C GLN A 115 -2.72 -14.75 2.42
N ARG A 116 -3.43 -15.71 3.02
CA ARG A 116 -3.33 -17.12 2.69
C ARG A 116 -3.92 -17.44 1.31
N LEU A 117 -4.92 -16.69 0.85
CA LEU A 117 -5.52 -16.83 -0.50
C LEU A 117 -4.60 -16.32 -1.61
N ASN A 118 -3.93 -15.19 -1.42
CA ASN A 118 -3.06 -14.55 -2.42
C ASN A 118 -1.55 -14.72 -2.15
N ARG A 119 -1.16 -15.65 -1.29
CA ARG A 119 0.23 -15.88 -0.87
C ARG A 119 1.25 -16.08 -2.01
N ASP A 120 0.81 -16.57 -3.17
CA ASP A 120 1.70 -16.82 -4.32
C ASP A 120 1.74 -15.61 -5.27
N VAL A 121 0.92 -14.58 -5.02
CA VAL A 121 1.04 -13.28 -5.69
C VAL A 121 2.23 -12.54 -5.10
N PRO A 122 3.26 -12.21 -5.91
CA PRO A 122 4.42 -11.49 -5.40
C PRO A 122 4.03 -10.13 -4.82
N ALA A 123 4.60 -9.78 -3.68
CA ALA A 123 4.47 -8.42 -3.16
C ALA A 123 5.11 -7.42 -4.14
N PRO A 124 4.52 -6.23 -4.33
CA PRO A 124 5.11 -5.18 -5.14
C PRO A 124 6.54 -4.86 -4.65
N LYS A 125 7.49 -4.81 -5.58
CA LYS A 125 8.86 -4.32 -5.32
C LYS A 125 9.05 -3.03 -6.09
N ALA A 126 9.29 -1.94 -5.35
CA ALA A 126 9.64 -0.66 -5.96
C ALA A 126 10.90 -0.78 -6.80
N ARG A 127 10.84 -0.30 -8.03
CA ARG A 127 12.02 -0.14 -8.88
C ARG A 127 12.41 1.33 -8.88
N PRO A 128 13.70 1.67 -8.73
CA PRO A 128 14.15 3.04 -8.95
C PRO A 128 13.74 3.49 -10.36
N VAL A 129 13.05 4.63 -10.44
CA VAL A 129 12.68 5.27 -11.70
C VAL A 129 13.77 6.28 -12.05
N ALA A 130 14.33 6.19 -13.26
CA ALA A 130 15.36 7.12 -13.71
C ALA A 130 14.78 8.55 -13.78
N PRO A 131 15.52 9.61 -13.40
CA PRO A 131 15.03 10.99 -13.45
C PRO A 131 14.44 11.39 -14.81
N GLU A 132 15.00 10.88 -15.91
CA GLU A 132 14.60 11.17 -17.28
C GLU A 132 13.22 10.58 -17.64
N GLU A 133 12.77 9.57 -16.89
CA GLU A 133 11.47 8.92 -17.07
C GLU A 133 10.35 9.63 -16.31
N ILE A 134 10.68 10.58 -15.42
CA ILE A 134 9.70 11.37 -14.68
C ILE A 134 9.17 12.46 -15.62
N PRO A 135 7.87 12.45 -15.96
CA PRO A 135 7.37 13.45 -16.89
C PRO A 135 7.44 14.85 -16.28
N ARG A 136 7.97 15.81 -17.06
CA ARG A 136 7.98 17.22 -16.64
C ARG A 136 6.55 17.76 -16.59
N THR A 137 6.27 18.48 -15.54
CA THR A 137 4.99 19.17 -15.29
C THR A 137 5.27 20.65 -15.05
N ALA A 138 4.35 21.51 -15.45
CA ALA A 138 4.49 22.93 -15.15
C ALA A 138 4.38 23.14 -13.63
N ARG A 139 5.08 24.16 -13.12
CA ARG A 139 4.99 24.59 -11.71
C ARG A 139 4.08 25.81 -11.60
N ASP A 140 2.88 25.67 -12.18
CA ASP A 140 1.85 26.68 -12.24
C ASP A 140 0.59 26.25 -11.47
N PHE A 141 -0.34 27.20 -11.33
CA PHE A 141 -1.56 27.01 -10.57
C PHE A 141 -2.44 25.86 -11.09
N VAL A 142 -2.52 25.69 -12.42
CA VAL A 142 -3.31 24.62 -13.05
C VAL A 142 -2.75 23.26 -12.68
N SER A 143 -1.42 23.10 -12.75
CA SER A 143 -0.74 21.85 -12.40
C SER A 143 -0.85 21.53 -10.91
N TYR A 144 -0.73 22.54 -10.04
CA TYR A 144 -0.93 22.36 -8.60
C TYR A 144 -2.37 21.97 -8.26
N ARG A 145 -3.37 22.57 -8.90
CA ARG A 145 -4.78 22.18 -8.70
C ARG A 145 -5.02 20.74 -9.16
N ALA A 146 -4.47 20.34 -10.30
CA ALA A 146 -4.58 18.98 -10.78
C ALA A 146 -3.93 17.98 -9.80
N GLY A 147 -2.71 18.28 -9.34
CA GLY A 147 -2.02 17.50 -8.31
C GLY A 147 -2.81 17.41 -7.00
N ARG A 148 -3.37 18.53 -6.52
CA ARG A 148 -4.25 18.60 -5.34
C ARG A 148 -5.47 17.71 -5.49
N ASN A 149 -6.16 17.76 -6.63
CA ASN A 149 -7.37 16.97 -6.84
C ASN A 149 -7.07 15.47 -6.80
N ILE A 150 -5.94 15.05 -7.39
CA ILE A 150 -5.51 13.65 -7.35
C ILE A 150 -5.10 13.28 -5.91
N PHE A 151 -4.35 14.13 -5.21
CA PHE A 151 -3.97 13.90 -3.81
C PHE A 151 -5.19 13.76 -2.89
N ASN A 152 -6.18 14.66 -3.04
CA ASN A 152 -7.43 14.64 -2.29
C ASN A 152 -8.29 13.41 -2.59
N THR A 153 -8.17 12.87 -3.79
CA THR A 153 -8.87 11.65 -4.17
C THR A 153 -8.17 10.43 -3.55
N TYR A 154 -6.85 10.28 -3.73
CA TYR A 154 -6.19 8.99 -3.51
C TYR A 154 -5.25 8.92 -2.28
N CYS A 155 -4.87 10.06 -1.71
CA CYS A 155 -3.78 10.13 -0.72
C CYS A 155 -4.24 10.55 0.67
N THR A 156 -5.26 11.39 0.76
CA THR A 156 -5.72 12.03 2.02
C THR A 156 -6.26 11.05 3.06
N GLY A 157 -6.83 9.91 2.64
CA GLY A 157 -7.30 8.89 3.58
C GLY A 157 -6.21 8.39 4.52
N CYS A 158 -4.95 8.38 4.06
CA CYS A 158 -3.79 8.04 4.90
C CYS A 158 -2.98 9.28 5.30
N HIS A 159 -2.69 10.19 4.36
CA HIS A 159 -1.76 11.32 4.58
C HIS A 159 -2.41 12.59 5.14
N GLY A 160 -3.75 12.67 5.18
CA GLY A 160 -4.49 13.87 5.58
C GLY A 160 -4.44 14.98 4.53
N GLU A 161 -5.39 15.91 4.57
CA GLU A 161 -5.44 17.06 3.66
C GLU A 161 -4.26 18.03 3.84
N SER A 162 -3.76 18.13 5.07
CA SER A 162 -2.58 18.93 5.44
C SER A 162 -1.26 18.31 4.99
N GLY A 163 -1.25 17.05 4.55
CA GLY A 163 -0.05 16.29 4.24
C GLY A 163 0.80 15.93 5.47
N SER A 164 0.34 16.19 6.69
CA SER A 164 1.10 15.95 7.92
C SER A 164 1.16 14.48 8.36
N GLY A 165 0.52 13.58 7.59
CA GLY A 165 0.12 12.28 8.11
C GLY A 165 -1.13 12.42 8.99
N GLY A 166 -1.70 11.28 9.38
CA GLY A 166 -2.90 11.26 10.23
C GLY A 166 -4.22 11.43 9.49
N GLY A 167 -4.28 11.01 8.22
CA GLY A 167 -5.56 10.79 7.54
C GLY A 167 -6.42 9.79 8.32
N GLU A 168 -7.70 9.70 7.97
CA GLU A 168 -8.72 8.94 8.70
C GLU A 168 -8.26 7.52 9.11
N VAL A 169 -7.58 6.80 8.20
CA VAL A 169 -7.04 5.45 8.48
C VAL A 169 -5.54 5.43 8.74
N GLY A 170 -4.85 6.57 8.62
CA GLY A 170 -3.40 6.69 8.78
C GLY A 170 -2.89 6.25 10.16
N HIS A 171 -3.66 6.53 11.21
CA HIS A 171 -3.34 6.15 12.60
C HIS A 171 -3.43 4.63 12.86
N LEU A 172 -3.98 3.86 11.92
CA LEU A 172 -4.07 2.39 12.02
C LEU A 172 -2.80 1.70 11.50
N LEU A 173 -1.88 2.46 10.88
CA LEU A 173 -0.76 1.93 10.10
C LEU A 173 0.55 1.95 10.88
N SER A 174 1.35 0.89 10.72
CA SER A 174 2.72 0.80 11.23
C SER A 174 3.70 0.49 10.08
N PRO A 175 4.63 1.40 9.75
CA PRO A 175 4.74 2.77 10.28
C PRO A 175 3.59 3.66 9.81
N GLU A 176 3.34 4.75 10.55
CA GLU A 176 2.40 5.79 10.15
C GLU A 176 2.83 6.47 8.84
N PRO A 177 1.89 7.04 8.07
CA PRO A 177 2.17 7.82 6.87
C PRO A 177 3.13 8.98 7.17
N ARG A 178 4.04 9.26 6.23
CA ARG A 178 5.04 10.31 6.40
C ARG A 178 4.36 11.69 6.39
N ASP A 179 4.74 12.50 7.37
CA ASP A 179 4.57 13.96 7.37
C ASP A 179 5.40 14.63 6.25
N PHE A 180 4.71 15.16 5.24
CA PHE A 180 5.29 15.90 4.12
C PHE A 180 5.57 17.37 4.43
N THR A 181 5.15 17.87 5.59
CA THR A 181 5.45 19.23 6.06
C THR A 181 6.83 19.33 6.74
N ASP A 182 7.43 18.18 7.09
CA ASP A 182 8.82 18.09 7.55
C ASP A 182 9.80 18.42 6.41
N SER A 183 10.17 19.69 6.33
CA SER A 183 11.09 20.21 5.31
C SER A 183 12.51 19.64 5.43
N VAL A 184 12.94 19.25 6.63
CA VAL A 184 14.27 18.65 6.88
C VAL A 184 14.32 17.24 6.31
N TRP A 185 13.25 16.46 6.43
CA TRP A 185 13.16 15.16 5.79
C TRP A 185 12.97 15.28 4.27
N MET A 186 12.06 16.16 3.83
CA MET A 186 11.73 16.36 2.41
C MET A 186 12.94 16.81 1.58
N SER A 187 13.77 17.71 2.11
CA SER A 187 14.99 18.19 1.43
C SER A 187 16.05 17.11 1.20
N LYS A 188 15.97 15.97 1.90
CA LYS A 188 16.88 14.83 1.73
C LYS A 188 16.39 13.83 0.67
N GLN A 189 15.16 13.98 0.18
CA GLN A 189 14.57 13.04 -0.78
C GLN A 189 14.81 13.50 -2.21
N THR A 190 14.98 12.55 -3.12
CA THR A 190 15.03 12.82 -4.56
C THR A 190 13.64 12.69 -5.19
N GLU A 191 13.40 13.41 -6.29
CA GLU A 191 12.18 13.25 -7.10
C GLU A 191 12.02 11.80 -7.56
N SER A 192 13.11 11.15 -7.99
CA SER A 192 13.13 9.73 -8.36
C SER A 192 12.67 8.81 -7.23
N TYR A 193 13.10 9.07 -5.99
CA TYR A 193 12.67 8.27 -4.85
C TYR A 193 11.18 8.44 -4.60
N LEU A 194 10.70 9.67 -4.46
CA LEU A 194 9.28 9.95 -4.18
C LEU A 194 8.38 9.44 -5.31
N PHE A 195 8.77 9.65 -6.57
CA PHE A 195 8.03 9.14 -7.73
C PHE A 195 7.99 7.60 -7.76
N SER A 196 9.07 6.92 -7.37
CA SER A 196 9.09 5.46 -7.26
C SER A 196 8.12 4.96 -6.19
N VAL A 197 8.01 5.65 -5.06
CA VAL A 197 7.07 5.32 -3.98
C VAL A 197 5.63 5.54 -4.43
N ILE A 198 5.32 6.62 -5.16
CA ILE A 198 3.98 6.83 -5.74
C ILE A 198 3.67 5.74 -6.79
N THR A 199 4.65 5.37 -7.60
CA THR A 199 4.47 4.42 -8.71
C THR A 199 4.25 2.99 -8.21
N ASP A 200 5.15 2.50 -7.37
CA ASP A 200 5.21 1.08 -6.97
C ASP A 200 4.80 0.82 -5.52
N GLY A 201 4.57 1.87 -4.74
CA GLY A 201 4.32 1.78 -3.31
C GLY A 201 5.62 1.66 -2.51
N LYS A 202 5.48 1.42 -1.20
CA LYS A 202 6.62 1.23 -0.30
C LYS A 202 6.55 -0.16 0.32
N ALA A 203 7.53 -0.99 -0.03
CA ALA A 203 7.64 -2.36 0.46
C ALA A 203 7.59 -2.42 1.99
N ASN A 204 6.92 -3.46 2.52
CA ASN A 204 6.72 -3.67 3.95
C ASN A 204 5.96 -2.55 4.67
N THR A 205 5.14 -1.77 3.95
CA THR A 205 4.24 -0.77 4.53
C THR A 205 2.86 -0.89 3.88
N ALA A 206 1.89 -0.14 4.42
CA ALA A 206 0.56 -0.02 3.82
C ALA A 206 0.48 0.97 2.64
N MET A 207 1.58 1.55 2.16
CA MET A 207 1.54 2.45 1.00
C MET A 207 1.46 1.63 -0.31
N PRO A 208 0.31 1.65 -1.03
CA PRO A 208 0.17 0.94 -2.30
C PRO A 208 0.90 1.68 -3.43
N GLY A 209 1.12 0.99 -4.55
CA GLY A 209 1.54 1.61 -5.80
C GLY A 209 0.33 2.08 -6.61
N PHE A 210 0.49 3.22 -7.29
CA PHE A 210 -0.59 3.85 -8.06
C PHE A 210 -0.43 3.68 -9.57
N LYS A 211 0.56 2.91 -10.04
CA LYS A 211 0.86 2.81 -11.48
C LYS A 211 -0.24 2.21 -12.35
N ASP A 212 -1.09 1.38 -11.75
CA ASP A 212 -2.17 0.69 -12.45
C ASP A 212 -3.44 1.56 -12.54
N ILE A 213 -3.48 2.71 -11.84
CA ILE A 213 -4.65 3.61 -11.80
C ILE A 213 -4.33 5.07 -12.17
N LEU A 214 -3.08 5.51 -12.05
CA LEU A 214 -2.63 6.85 -12.42
C LEU A 214 -1.59 6.79 -13.53
N ARG A 215 -1.78 7.59 -14.58
CA ARG A 215 -0.82 7.79 -15.66
C ARG A 215 0.48 8.44 -15.13
N PRO A 216 1.63 8.24 -15.80
CA PRO A 216 2.89 8.86 -15.38
C PRO A 216 2.80 10.38 -15.15
N GLN A 217 2.09 11.10 -16.04
CA GLN A 217 1.86 12.54 -15.89
C GLN A 217 1.08 12.89 -14.61
N GLU A 218 0.07 12.11 -14.26
CA GLU A 218 -0.74 12.32 -13.05
C GLU A 218 0.08 12.06 -11.78
N ARG A 219 0.92 11.02 -11.79
CA ARG A 219 1.85 10.74 -10.69
C ARG A 219 2.87 11.88 -10.53
N ALA A 220 3.31 12.52 -11.62
CA ALA A 220 4.22 13.66 -11.56
C ALA A 220 3.52 14.93 -11.04
N LEU A 221 2.23 15.13 -11.36
CA LEU A 221 1.43 16.22 -10.78
C LEU A 221 1.27 16.05 -9.25
N VAL A 222 1.01 14.82 -8.79
CA VAL A 222 0.95 14.51 -7.35
C VAL A 222 2.30 14.70 -6.68
N LEU A 223 3.41 14.29 -7.32
CA LEU A 223 4.75 14.53 -6.80
C LEU A 223 5.00 16.02 -6.52
N ASN A 224 4.67 16.89 -7.46
CA ASN A 224 4.80 18.34 -7.26
C ASN A 224 3.95 18.83 -6.08
N TYR A 225 2.73 18.31 -5.94
CA TYR A 225 1.85 18.68 -4.84
C TYR A 225 2.34 18.14 -3.48
N ILE A 226 3.00 16.98 -3.45
CA ILE A 226 3.65 16.46 -2.23
C ILE A 226 4.80 17.38 -1.83
N GLN A 227 5.65 17.79 -2.77
CA GLN A 227 6.76 18.70 -2.50
C GLN A 227 6.29 20.08 -2.02
N TYR A 228 5.13 20.53 -2.49
CA TYR A 228 4.50 21.77 -2.05
C TYR A 228 4.28 21.85 -0.54
N PHE A 229 4.02 20.74 0.15
CA PHE A 229 3.82 20.76 1.61
C PHE A 229 5.04 21.25 2.40
N ALA A 230 6.26 21.10 1.85
CA ALA A 230 7.51 21.55 2.47
C ALA A 230 8.12 22.81 1.81
N ASP A 231 7.50 23.35 0.75
CA ASP A 231 7.99 24.52 0.03
C ASP A 231 7.19 25.79 0.42
N PRO A 232 7.75 26.67 1.28
CA PRO A 232 7.05 27.87 1.73
C PRO A 232 6.76 28.86 0.58
N VAL A 233 7.62 28.90 -0.45
CA VAL A 233 7.45 29.80 -1.60
C VAL A 233 6.32 29.30 -2.49
N ALA A 234 6.25 27.98 -2.71
CA ALA A 234 5.13 27.39 -3.45
C ALA A 234 3.80 27.57 -2.71
N LYS A 235 3.79 27.40 -1.37
CA LYS A 235 2.62 27.68 -0.53
C LYS A 235 2.09 29.09 -0.70
N GLU A 236 2.93 30.09 -0.44
CA GLU A 236 2.52 31.48 -0.55
C GLU A 236 1.97 31.82 -1.95
N ARG A 237 2.66 31.39 -3.01
CA ARG A 237 2.21 31.61 -4.40
C ARG A 237 0.85 30.98 -4.69
N MET A 238 0.61 29.77 -4.20
CA MET A 238 -0.63 29.05 -4.50
C MET A 238 -1.78 29.48 -3.61
N GLU A 239 -1.54 29.82 -2.35
CA GLU A 239 -2.56 30.39 -1.46
C GLU A 239 -3.10 31.70 -2.03
N LEU A 240 -2.22 32.57 -2.54
CA LEU A 240 -2.63 33.77 -3.26
C LEU A 240 -3.44 33.45 -4.52
N ALA A 241 -3.03 32.44 -5.30
CA ALA A 241 -3.73 32.04 -6.52
C ALA A 241 -5.10 31.38 -6.25
N PHE A 242 -5.27 30.66 -5.13
CA PHE A 242 -6.55 30.10 -4.72
C PHE A 242 -7.50 31.15 -4.13
N ALA A 243 -6.98 32.27 -3.59
CA ALA A 243 -7.79 33.32 -2.99
C ALA A 243 -8.44 34.28 -4.00
N ILE A 244 -8.04 34.21 -5.28
CA ILE A 244 -8.52 35.09 -6.37
C ILE A 244 -9.51 34.40 -7.33
N GLU A 245 -9.93 33.17 -7.01
CA GLU A 245 -11.02 32.44 -7.68
C GLU A 245 -12.26 32.31 -6.79
#